data_AF-A0A246K3J1-F1
#
_entry.id   AF-A0A246K3J1-F1
#
_cell.length_a   1.000
_cell.length_b   1.000
_cell.length_c   1.000
_cell.angle_alpha   90.00
_cell.angle_beta   90.00
_cell.angle_gamma   90.00
#
_symmetry.space_group_name_H-M   'P 1'
#
loop_
_entity.id
_entity.type
_entity.pdbx_description
1 polymer ?
#
loop_
_entity_poly.entity_id
_entity_poly.type
_entity_poly.pdbx_seq_one_letter_code
_entity_poly.pdbx_strand_id
1 'polypeptide(L)'
;MTASPPLDRSAPSRQSSFLDEVTQSLQKRSKALKHMLASISVEHVLDRRDGVDIRCVEIACIQSRSPHRILNITVWDDRWLSMTAGSKPGNKPWTWTEQMQGRFLSPAPGKDFVRAMEQSLATIATPSSPSPDRDLRAIWAPLLAQGPRATH
;
A
#
# COMPACT_ATOMS: atom_id res chain seq x y z
N MET A 1 -16.68 -17.47 -54.11
CA MET A 1 -15.45 -17.10 -53.38
C MET A 1 -15.81 -15.92 -52.49
N THR A 2 -16.13 -16.18 -51.23
CA THR A 2 -16.62 -15.17 -50.28
C THR A 2 -15.46 -14.85 -49.35
N ALA A 3 -14.89 -13.65 -49.48
CA ALA A 3 -13.78 -13.21 -48.63
C ALA A 3 -14.33 -12.87 -47.24
N SER A 4 -13.86 -13.59 -46.21
CA SER A 4 -14.12 -13.26 -44.82
C SER A 4 -13.43 -11.94 -44.45
N PRO A 5 -14.10 -11.01 -43.75
CA PRO A 5 -13.47 -9.78 -43.30
C PRO A 5 -12.41 -10.07 -42.23
N PRO A 6 -11.33 -9.28 -42.15
CA PRO A 6 -10.32 -9.44 -41.12
C PRO A 6 -10.93 -9.08 -39.76
N LEU A 7 -10.86 -10.02 -38.82
CA LEU A 7 -11.19 -9.77 -37.42
C LEU A 7 -10.17 -8.75 -36.88
N ASP A 8 -10.64 -7.53 -36.67
CA ASP A 8 -9.91 -6.49 -35.96
C ASP A 8 -9.62 -6.97 -34.52
N ARG A 9 -8.40 -7.46 -34.30
CA ARG A 9 -7.88 -7.90 -32.99
C ARG A 9 -7.23 -6.76 -32.23
N SER A 10 -7.81 -5.56 -32.29
CA SER A 10 -7.49 -4.52 -31.32
C SER A 10 -8.07 -4.91 -29.97
N ALA A 11 -7.37 -5.82 -29.28
CA ALA A 11 -7.61 -6.08 -27.86
C ALA A 11 -7.58 -4.73 -27.14
N PRO A 12 -8.58 -4.41 -26.30
CA PRO A 12 -8.55 -3.19 -25.52
C PRO A 12 -7.24 -3.21 -24.74
N SER A 13 -6.38 -2.21 -24.96
CA SER A 13 -5.17 -2.04 -24.19
C SER A 13 -5.60 -1.97 -22.73
N ARG A 14 -5.38 -3.06 -21.99
CA ARG A 14 -5.65 -3.11 -20.55
C ARG A 14 -4.75 -2.05 -19.94
N GLN A 15 -5.29 -0.85 -19.72
CA GLN A 15 -4.67 0.12 -18.84
C GLN A 15 -4.55 -0.59 -17.50
N SER A 16 -3.32 -0.83 -17.05
CA SER A 16 -3.09 -1.42 -15.73
C SER A 16 -3.73 -0.51 -14.70
N SER A 17 -4.56 -1.08 -13.83
CA SER A 17 -5.12 -0.31 -12.72
C SER A 17 -3.99 0.11 -11.78
N PHE A 18 -4.21 1.17 -11.01
CA PHE A 18 -3.24 1.60 -10.01
C PHE A 18 -2.93 0.47 -9.00
N LEU A 19 -3.94 -0.32 -8.65
CA LEU A 19 -3.77 -1.50 -7.80
C LEU A 19 -2.86 -2.55 -8.44
N ASP A 20 -3.00 -2.81 -9.74
CA ASP A 20 -2.14 -3.76 -10.45
C ASP A 20 -0.67 -3.30 -10.43
N GLU A 21 -0.42 -2.00 -10.62
CA GLU A 21 0.93 -1.45 -10.58
C GLU A 21 1.58 -1.59 -9.18
N VAL A 22 0.80 -1.34 -8.12
CA VAL A 22 1.24 -1.51 -6.73
C VAL A 22 1.53 -2.98 -6.44
N THR A 23 0.58 -3.88 -6.73
CA THR A 23 0.73 -5.32 -6.48
C THR A 23 1.90 -5.91 -7.27
N GLN A 24 2.06 -5.57 -8.56
CA GLN A 24 3.19 -6.03 -9.35
C GLN A 24 4.53 -5.51 -8.81
N SER A 25 4.57 -4.26 -8.34
CA SER A 25 5.79 -3.68 -7.77
C SER A 25 6.17 -4.36 -6.46
N LEU A 26 5.19 -4.68 -5.61
CA LEU A 26 5.38 -5.47 -4.39
C LEU A 26 5.89 -6.88 -4.71
N GLN A 27 5.28 -7.56 -5.68
CA GLN A 27 5.70 -8.89 -6.11
C GLN A 27 7.15 -8.89 -6.61
N LYS A 28 7.54 -7.90 -7.44
CA LYS A 28 8.92 -7.72 -7.91
C LYS A 28 9.92 -7.51 -6.76
N ARG A 29 9.48 -6.96 -5.64
CA ARG A 29 10.31 -6.69 -4.45
C ARG A 29 10.16 -7.72 -3.33
N SER A 30 9.31 -8.74 -3.51
CA SER A 30 9.01 -9.77 -2.50
C SER A 30 10.26 -10.42 -1.91
N LYS A 31 11.28 -10.70 -2.71
CA LYS A 31 12.55 -11.28 -2.23
C LYS A 31 13.28 -10.34 -1.26
N ALA A 32 13.35 -9.05 -1.57
CA ALA A 32 13.98 -8.06 -0.69
C ALA A 32 13.18 -7.90 0.61
N LEU A 33 11.85 -7.83 0.49
CA LEU A 33 10.94 -7.68 1.63
C LEU A 33 11.00 -8.87 2.61
N LYS A 34 11.15 -10.10 2.11
CA LYS A 34 11.31 -11.31 2.95
C LYS A 34 12.52 -11.25 3.89
N HIS A 35 13.56 -10.49 3.55
CA HIS A 35 14.72 -10.30 4.44
C HIS A 35 14.46 -9.26 5.53
N MET A 36 13.46 -8.39 5.36
CA MET A 36 13.13 -7.29 6.29
C MET A 36 11.95 -7.62 7.21
N LEU A 37 11.05 -8.50 6.74
CA LEU A 37 9.75 -8.79 7.34
C LEU A 37 9.66 -10.21 7.86
N ALA A 38 9.07 -10.37 9.04
CA ALA A 38 8.68 -11.67 9.58
C ALA A 38 7.50 -12.23 8.78
N SER A 39 6.58 -11.34 8.40
CA SER A 39 5.41 -11.67 7.59
C SER A 39 4.99 -10.48 6.74
N ILE A 40 4.50 -10.77 5.53
CA ILE A 40 3.81 -9.83 4.66
C ILE A 40 2.56 -10.52 4.12
N SER A 41 1.39 -9.90 4.32
CA SER A 41 0.15 -10.28 3.63
C SER A 41 -0.21 -9.20 2.61
N VAL A 42 -0.66 -9.62 1.43
CA VAL A 42 -1.17 -8.75 0.36
C VAL A 42 -2.46 -9.37 -0.13
N GLU A 43 -3.59 -8.77 0.23
CA GLU A 43 -4.93 -9.31 -0.01
C GLU A 43 -5.74 -8.35 -0.86
N HIS A 44 -6.44 -8.88 -1.87
CA HIS A 44 -7.41 -8.12 -2.65
C HIS A 44 -8.77 -8.24 -1.96
N VAL A 45 -9.34 -7.10 -1.57
CA VAL A 45 -10.59 -7.04 -0.81
C VAL A 45 -11.60 -6.16 -1.55
N LEU A 46 -12.89 -6.42 -1.34
CA LEU A 46 -13.98 -5.54 -1.77
C LEU A 46 -14.48 -4.78 -0.54
N ASP A 47 -14.21 -3.47 -0.50
CA ASP A 47 -14.70 -2.55 0.52
C ASP A 47 -16.07 -2.03 0.09
N ARG A 48 -17.13 -2.47 0.78
CA ARG A 48 -18.51 -2.08 0.45
C ARG A 48 -18.89 -0.79 1.18
N ARG A 49 -19.10 0.29 0.43
CA ARG A 49 -19.53 1.61 0.95
C ARG A 49 -20.78 2.08 0.22
N ASP A 50 -21.80 2.48 0.97
CA ASP A 50 -23.06 3.00 0.43
C ASP A 50 -23.70 2.09 -0.65
N GLY A 51 -23.52 0.78 -0.48
CA GLY A 51 -24.03 -0.24 -1.41
C GLY A 51 -23.15 -0.49 -2.64
N VAL A 52 -22.04 0.23 -2.80
CA VAL A 52 -21.07 0.09 -3.88
C VAL A 52 -19.85 -0.71 -3.41
N ASP A 53 -19.48 -1.74 -4.17
CA ASP A 53 -18.26 -2.50 -3.92
C ASP A 53 -17.06 -1.79 -4.55
N ILE A 54 -16.11 -1.37 -3.71
CA ILE A 54 -14.88 -0.71 -4.13
C ILE A 54 -13.71 -1.66 -3.95
N ARG A 55 -12.95 -1.90 -5.02
CA ARG A 55 -11.73 -2.73 -4.93
C ARG A 55 -10.65 -2.02 -4.11
N CYS A 56 -10.05 -2.75 -3.19
CA CYS A 56 -8.85 -2.34 -2.47
C CYS A 56 -7.84 -3.48 -2.37
N VAL A 57 -6.61 -3.10 -2.01
CA VAL A 57 -5.52 -4.01 -1.63
C VAL A 57 -5.14 -3.68 -0.21
N GLU A 58 -5.20 -4.68 0.67
CA GLU A 58 -4.75 -4.59 2.06
C GLU A 58 -3.37 -5.23 2.18
N ILE A 59 -2.45 -4.48 2.77
CA ILE A 59 -1.04 -4.87 2.93
C ILE A 59 -0.73 -4.82 4.42
N ALA A 60 -0.41 -5.96 5.01
CA ALA A 60 -0.03 -6.07 6.41
C ALA A 60 1.41 -6.55 6.52
N CYS A 61 2.28 -5.76 7.15
CA CYS A 61 3.69 -6.05 7.30
C CYS A 61 4.08 -6.15 8.78
N ILE A 62 4.65 -7.29 9.17
CA ILE A 62 5.21 -7.51 10.52
C ILE A 62 6.73 -7.55 10.41
N GLN A 63 7.42 -6.74 11.22
CA GLN A 63 8.87 -6.56 11.10
C GLN A 63 9.67 -7.67 11.80
N SER A 64 10.73 -8.20 11.17
CA SER A 64 11.50 -9.34 11.74
C SER A 64 12.29 -9.02 13.01
N ARG A 65 12.92 -7.85 13.06
CA ARG A 65 13.78 -7.40 14.17
C ARG A 65 12.98 -6.83 15.34
N SER A 66 11.69 -6.62 15.16
CA SER A 66 10.76 -5.99 16.09
C SER A 66 9.36 -6.53 15.78
N PRO A 67 9.07 -7.80 16.12
CA PRO A 67 7.79 -8.45 15.81
C PRO A 67 6.61 -7.78 16.52
N HIS A 68 6.90 -6.88 17.46
CA HIS A 68 5.97 -5.99 18.12
C HIS A 68 5.63 -4.75 17.30
N ARG A 69 6.07 -4.62 16.04
CA ARG A 69 5.78 -3.47 15.17
C ARG A 69 5.07 -3.96 13.92
N ILE A 70 3.99 -3.27 13.56
CA ILE A 70 3.18 -3.56 12.38
C ILE A 70 3.00 -2.30 11.56
N LEU A 71 2.99 -2.46 10.23
CA LEU A 71 2.60 -1.46 9.27
C LEU A 71 1.46 -2.03 8.43
N ASN A 72 0.29 -1.41 8.49
CA ASN A 72 -0.84 -1.75 7.64
C ASN A 72 -1.06 -0.62 6.64
N ILE A 73 -1.29 -0.98 5.39
CA ILE A 73 -1.58 -0.04 4.30
C ILE A 73 -2.76 -0.60 3.51
N THR A 74 -3.83 0.17 3.41
CA THR A 74 -4.95 -0.11 2.50
C THR A 74 -4.89 0.87 1.34
N VAL A 75 -4.99 0.34 0.13
CA VAL A 75 -4.89 1.10 -1.12
C VAL A 75 -6.13 0.84 -1.95
N TRP A 76 -6.81 1.89 -2.41
CA TRP A 76 -7.99 1.78 -3.27
C TRP A 76 -7.67 2.21 -4.70
N ASP A 77 -8.51 1.79 -5.65
CA ASP A 77 -8.28 1.99 -7.09
C ASP A 77 -8.28 3.47 -7.52
N ASP A 78 -9.00 4.32 -6.78
CA ASP A 78 -9.03 5.79 -6.91
C ASP A 78 -7.73 6.49 -6.44
N ARG A 79 -6.69 5.72 -6.13
CA ARG A 79 -5.43 6.16 -5.53
C ARG A 79 -5.55 6.63 -4.10
N TRP A 80 -6.67 6.41 -3.43
CA TRP A 80 -6.75 6.63 -2.00
C TRP A 80 -5.85 5.64 -1.26
N LEU A 81 -5.22 6.09 -0.19
CA LEU A 81 -4.37 5.29 0.67
C LEU A 81 -4.69 5.62 2.12
N SER A 82 -4.70 4.59 2.95
CA SER A 82 -4.74 4.68 4.40
C SER A 82 -3.58 3.85 4.94
N MET A 83 -2.77 4.43 5.80
CA MET A 83 -1.67 3.78 6.47
C MET A 83 -1.86 3.91 7.98
N THR A 84 -1.65 2.81 8.68
CA THR A 84 -1.56 2.79 10.14
C THR A 84 -0.28 2.08 10.57
N ALA A 85 0.48 2.71 11.44
CA ALA A 85 1.60 2.07 12.13
C ALA A 85 1.20 1.76 13.57
N GLY A 86 1.60 0.60 14.06
CA GLY A 86 1.24 0.13 15.39
C GLY A 86 2.38 -0.58 16.10
N SER A 87 2.25 -0.66 17.43
CA SER A 87 3.16 -1.44 18.25
C SER A 87 2.46 -2.23 19.35
N LYS A 88 3.02 -3.38 19.70
CA LYS A 88 2.52 -4.27 20.75
C LYS A 88 3.59 -4.47 21.83
N PRO A 89 3.65 -3.61 22.86
CA PRO A 89 4.62 -3.77 23.93
C PRO A 89 4.30 -4.99 24.80
N GLY A 90 5.04 -6.09 24.60
CA GLY A 90 4.88 -7.33 25.37
C GLY A 90 3.48 -7.94 25.24
N ASN A 91 2.83 -8.18 26.39
CA ASN A 91 1.48 -8.77 26.47
C ASN A 91 0.33 -7.74 26.41
N LYS A 92 0.62 -6.48 26.10
CA LYS A 92 -0.41 -5.44 25.96
C LYS A 92 -1.13 -5.54 24.60
N PRO A 93 -2.35 -4.99 24.47
CA PRO A 93 -3.00 -4.84 23.17
C PRO A 93 -2.18 -3.94 22.22
N TRP A 94 -2.47 -4.04 20.92
CA TRP A 94 -1.87 -3.17 19.92
C TRP A 94 -2.20 -1.70 20.22
N THR A 95 -1.17 -0.86 20.20
CA THR A 95 -1.27 0.59 20.29
C THR A 95 -0.90 1.16 18.93
N TRP A 96 -1.86 1.81 18.26
CA TRP A 96 -1.63 2.51 17.00
C TRP A 96 -0.94 3.84 17.30
N THR A 97 0.16 4.13 16.61
CA THR A 97 0.98 5.31 16.89
C THR A 97 0.79 6.42 15.87
N GLU A 98 0.56 6.06 14.61
CA GLU A 98 0.32 7.04 13.54
C GLU A 98 -0.71 6.50 12.54
N GLN A 99 -1.60 7.39 12.12
CA GLN A 99 -2.52 7.16 11.00
C GLN A 99 -2.34 8.26 9.97
N MET A 100 -2.16 7.89 8.71
CA MET A 100 -2.09 8.81 7.58
C MET A 100 -3.05 8.36 6.49
N GLN A 101 -3.70 9.31 5.86
CA GLN A 101 -4.58 9.04 4.73
C GLN A 101 -4.49 10.15 3.69
N GLY A 102 -4.72 9.80 2.43
CA GLY A 102 -4.73 10.77 1.36
C GLY A 102 -4.72 10.12 -0.01
N ARG A 103 -4.81 10.96 -1.05
CA ARG A 103 -4.69 10.53 -2.44
C ARG A 103 -3.22 10.45 -2.83
N PHE A 104 -2.78 9.32 -3.36
CA PHE A 104 -1.40 9.09 -3.78
C PHE A 104 -1.10 9.83 -5.09
N LEU A 105 -0.11 10.73 -5.08
CA LEU A 105 0.18 11.67 -6.18
C LEU A 105 1.42 11.33 -7.03
N SER A 106 2.01 10.14 -6.87
CA SER A 106 3.23 9.80 -7.59
C SER A 106 3.00 9.56 -9.10
N PRO A 107 3.93 10.01 -9.98
CA PRO A 107 3.94 9.67 -11.40
C PRO A 107 4.43 8.23 -11.68
N ALA A 108 5.10 7.59 -10.71
CA ALA A 108 5.60 6.22 -10.80
C ALA A 108 5.06 5.39 -9.62
N PRO A 109 3.73 5.15 -9.59
CA PRO A 109 3.02 4.83 -8.36
C PRO A 109 3.55 3.57 -7.66
N GLY A 110 3.70 2.47 -8.40
CA GLY A 110 4.18 1.23 -7.81
C GLY A 110 5.61 1.32 -7.27
N LYS A 111 6.52 2.01 -7.99
CA LYS A 111 7.92 2.18 -7.57
C LYS A 111 8.03 3.05 -6.32
N ASP A 112 7.38 4.21 -6.34
CA ASP A 112 7.45 5.15 -5.22
C ASP A 112 6.70 4.63 -3.99
N PHE A 113 5.59 3.91 -4.19
CA PHE A 113 4.88 3.22 -3.11
C PHE A 113 5.78 2.21 -2.40
N VAL A 114 6.43 1.30 -3.15
CA VAL A 114 7.29 0.30 -2.54
C VAL A 114 8.49 0.94 -1.85
N ARG A 115 9.08 1.99 -2.44
CA ARG A 115 10.16 2.75 -1.78
C ARG A 115 9.70 3.35 -0.45
N ALA A 116 8.54 4.01 -0.43
CA ALA A 116 7.99 4.60 0.79
C ALA A 116 7.68 3.53 1.86
N MET A 117 7.14 2.39 1.44
CA MET A 117 6.90 1.25 2.32
C MET A 117 8.21 0.69 2.90
N GLU A 118 9.24 0.48 2.07
CA GLU A 118 10.56 0.01 2.53
C GLU A 118 11.21 0.98 3.52
N GLN A 119 11.13 2.29 3.25
CA GLN A 119 11.60 3.34 4.16
C GLN A 119 10.82 3.30 5.48
N SER A 120 9.50 3.15 5.43
CA SER A 120 8.65 3.05 6.62
C SER A 120 9.03 1.85 7.47
N LEU A 121 9.27 0.70 6.85
CA LEU A 121 9.71 -0.52 7.51
C LEU A 121 11.08 -0.37 8.17
N ALA A 122 12.01 0.37 7.55
CA ALA A 122 13.30 0.68 8.14
C ALA A 122 13.16 1.64 9.34
N THR A 123 12.29 2.65 9.24
CA THR A 123 11.99 3.59 10.31
C THR A 123 11.42 2.87 11.55
N ILE A 124 10.39 2.04 11.38
CA ILE A 124 9.78 1.33 12.52
C ILE A 124 10.68 0.24 13.11
N ALA A 125 11.69 -0.23 12.37
CA ALA A 125 12.68 -1.20 12.84
C ALA A 125 13.78 -0.55 13.69
N THR A 126 13.89 0.78 13.71
CA THR A 126 14.95 1.50 14.40
C THR A 126 14.48 1.86 15.83
N PRO A 127 14.97 1.16 16.88
CA PRO A 127 14.50 1.38 18.25
C PRO A 127 14.88 2.74 18.83
N SER A 128 15.83 3.44 18.23
CA SER A 128 16.36 4.73 18.67
C SER A 128 15.68 5.95 18.06
N SER A 129 14.70 5.80 17.13
CA SER A 129 13.96 6.97 16.67
C SER A 129 13.07 7.48 17.81
N PRO A 130 13.29 8.72 18.29
CA PRO A 130 12.47 9.29 19.36
C PRO A 130 11.05 9.63 18.88
N SER A 131 10.82 9.66 17.57
CA SER A 131 9.55 10.06 16.95
C SER A 131 9.31 9.32 15.62
N PRO A 132 9.06 8.00 15.64
CA PRO A 132 8.80 7.24 14.41
C PRO A 132 7.64 7.82 13.60
N ASP A 133 6.65 8.41 14.27
CA ASP A 133 5.50 9.04 13.62
C ASP A 133 5.90 10.26 12.77
N ARG A 134 6.85 11.07 13.25
CA ARG A 134 7.40 12.20 12.48
C ARG A 134 8.13 11.73 11.23
N ASP A 135 8.93 10.67 11.37
CA ASP A 135 9.72 10.10 10.27
C ASP A 135 8.80 9.46 9.21
N LEU A 136 7.77 8.73 9.64
CA LEU A 136 6.73 8.21 8.75
C LEU A 136 6.02 9.35 8.01
N ARG A 137 5.68 10.43 8.71
CA ARG A 137 5.06 11.61 8.09
C ARG A 137 5.97 12.24 7.04
N ALA A 138 7.27 12.33 7.29
CA ALA A 138 8.24 12.85 6.33
C ALA A 138 8.34 11.99 5.06
N ILE A 139 8.13 10.68 5.17
CA ILE A 139 8.12 9.75 4.03
C ILE A 139 6.85 9.93 3.19
N TRP A 140 5.67 9.95 3.83
CA TRP A 140 4.40 9.85 3.12
C TRP A 140 3.75 11.19 2.78
N ALA A 141 3.96 12.24 3.56
CA ALA A 141 3.33 13.54 3.30
C ALA A 141 3.61 14.10 1.90
N PRO A 142 4.84 14.00 1.33
CA PRO A 142 5.10 14.44 -0.03
C PRO A 142 4.38 13.63 -1.13
N LEU A 143 3.92 12.42 -0.79
CA LEU A 143 3.27 11.49 -1.71
C LEU A 143 1.75 11.52 -1.61
N LEU A 144 1.19 12.19 -0.60
CA LEU A 144 -0.23 12.20 -0.28
C LEU A 144 -0.82 13.61 -0.37
N ALA A 145 -1.83 13.77 -1.22
CA ALA A 145 -2.75 14.89 -1.11
C ALA A 145 -3.71 14.64 0.06
N GLN A 146 -3.66 15.49 1.07
CA GLN A 146 -4.62 15.49 2.17
C GLN A 146 -5.94 16.14 1.75
N GLY A 147 -7.05 15.65 2.28
CA GLY A 147 -8.39 16.16 1.99
C GLY A 147 -9.46 15.11 2.32
N PRO A 148 -10.74 15.41 2.11
CA PRO A 148 -11.77 14.39 2.15
C PRO A 148 -11.58 13.43 0.96
N ARG A 149 -11.76 12.13 1.19
CA ARG A 149 -11.93 11.18 0.09
C ARG A 149 -13.24 11.52 -0.61
N ALA A 150 -13.23 11.65 -1.94
CA ALA A 150 -14.46 11.76 -2.69
C ALA A 150 -15.29 10.49 -2.47
N THR A 151 -16.39 10.60 -1.73
CA THR A 151 -17.42 9.58 -1.63
C THR A 151 -18.21 9.61 -2.94
N HIS A 152 -18.11 8.55 -3.73
CA HIS A 152 -18.95 8.34 -4.91
C HIS A 152 -20.31 7.78 -4.51
#